data_AF-A0A940KWC7-F1
#
_entry.id   AF-A0A940KWC7-F1
#
_cell.length_a   1.000
_cell.length_b   1.000
_cell.length_c   1.000
_cell.angle_alpha   90.00
_cell.angle_beta   90.00
_cell.angle_gamma   90.00
#
_symmetry.space_group_name_H-M   'P 1'
#
loop_
_entity.id
_entity.type
_entity.pdbx_description
1 polymer ?
#
loop_
_entity_poly.entity_id
_entity_poly.type
_entity_poly.pdbx_seq_one_letter_code
_entity_poly.pdbx_strand_id
1 'polypeptide(L)'
;MSIDVDVATWLDRAAQAQENGELDEACSLLRQAISAAPQQPMIRVKLADALLFRGDVAAAAGEYRAALRLQPRCGPAWWGLAGIRTERLEADELARLETLAGDATLAEPDRIAVGFALAKALEDERRYADAYAMLLDANARQRRRIDWSANDFVARVERMLGLFTPDVAGAAPAELGREVIFVVSLPRSGSTLTEQILAAHPQVEGASELGDLGAVIAEESNRRREKFPDWALRADSADWSRLGRRYLERTARWRRQRPRSTDKMPNNWLYLGAALAMLPGACVIDCRRDPLEIAWSCFRQLFSQGAPFAYDFDDLAAYAYAYDRAMRHWRALFPQRIRTQSYEALLADPEAEIRALLAFCGLPFDRACLDFHSAARAVRTASAAQVRQPLRGDTARGDRYGHLLDPLREALRRAQARR
;
A
#
# COMPACT_ATOMS: atom_id res chain seq x y z
N MET A 1 -4.97 41.35 13.43
CA MET A 1 -5.84 40.19 13.70
C MET A 1 -5.04 38.94 13.40
N SER A 2 -4.32 38.42 14.41
CA SER A 2 -3.66 37.12 14.31
C SER A 2 -4.75 36.07 14.46
N ILE A 3 -5.02 35.30 13.41
CA ILE A 3 -5.83 34.10 13.56
C ILE A 3 -4.89 33.10 14.25
N ASP A 4 -5.05 32.92 15.56
CA ASP A 4 -4.50 31.77 16.27
C ASP A 4 -5.17 30.52 15.69
N VAL A 5 -4.62 30.02 14.59
CA VAL A 5 -4.97 28.71 14.08
C VAL A 5 -4.32 27.71 15.03
N ASP A 6 -5.15 26.91 15.70
CA ASP A 6 -4.70 25.83 16.58
C ASP A 6 -3.76 24.88 15.81
N VAL A 7 -2.69 24.43 16.47
CA VAL A 7 -1.77 23.41 15.94
C VAL A 7 -2.54 22.19 15.43
N ALA A 8 -3.62 21.80 16.11
CA ALA A 8 -4.49 20.71 15.66
C ALA A 8 -5.07 20.98 14.26
N THR A 9 -5.50 22.21 13.98
CA THR A 9 -6.07 22.59 12.68
C THR A 9 -5.01 22.49 11.56
N TRP A 10 -3.77 22.88 11.81
CA TRP A 10 -2.70 22.69 10.84
C TRP A 10 -2.38 21.23 10.59
N LEU A 11 -2.40 20.38 11.63
CA LEU A 11 -2.17 18.96 11.49
C LEU A 11 -3.26 18.27 10.67
N ASP A 12 -4.53 18.61 10.90
CA ASP A 12 -5.66 18.05 10.15
C ASP A 12 -5.63 18.48 8.69
N ARG A 13 -5.37 19.77 8.43
CA ARG A 13 -5.21 20.29 7.06
C ARG A 13 -4.00 19.67 6.36
N ALA A 14 -2.90 19.46 7.07
CA ALA A 14 -1.72 18.81 6.50
C ALA A 14 -2.02 17.36 6.11
N ALA A 15 -2.76 16.62 6.95
CA ALA A 15 -3.19 15.27 6.63
C ALA A 15 -4.09 15.24 5.38
N GLN A 16 -5.06 16.15 5.29
CA GLN A 16 -5.92 16.27 4.11
C GLN A 16 -5.14 16.62 2.84
N ALA A 17 -4.20 17.56 2.93
CA ALA A 17 -3.33 17.93 1.83
C ALA A 17 -2.47 16.73 1.37
N GLN A 18 -1.94 15.93 2.31
CA GLN A 18 -1.22 14.70 1.98
C GLN A 18 -2.11 13.67 1.27
N GLU A 19 -3.37 13.51 1.69
CA GLU A 19 -4.37 12.65 1.02
C GLU A 19 -4.74 13.14 -0.38
N ASN A 20 -4.77 14.45 -0.60
CA ASN A 20 -5.02 15.05 -1.91
C ASN A 20 -3.78 15.03 -2.83
N GLY A 21 -2.58 14.80 -2.28
CA GLY A 21 -1.32 14.85 -3.03
C GLY A 21 -0.68 16.23 -3.07
N GLU A 22 -1.19 17.18 -2.28
CA GLU A 22 -0.72 18.56 -2.14
C GLU A 22 0.47 18.63 -1.17
N LEU A 23 1.57 17.94 -1.52
CA LEU A 23 2.70 17.71 -0.61
C LEU A 23 3.43 18.99 -0.17
N ASP A 24 3.49 20.02 -1.02
CA ASP A 24 4.08 21.30 -0.67
C ASP A 24 3.24 22.05 0.37
N GLU A 25 1.91 22.03 0.23
CA GLU A 25 1.00 22.59 1.23
C GLU A 25 1.13 21.84 2.56
N ALA A 26 1.14 20.51 2.52
CA ALA A 26 1.34 19.69 3.72
C ALA A 26 2.65 20.03 4.44
N CYS A 27 3.77 20.13 3.72
CA CYS A 27 5.06 20.52 4.30
C CYS A 27 5.01 21.93 4.89
N SER A 28 4.34 22.87 4.23
CA SER A 28 4.18 24.26 4.72
C SER A 28 3.40 24.31 6.04
N LEU A 29 2.25 23.63 6.09
CA LEU A 29 1.40 23.54 7.29
C LEU A 29 2.14 22.86 8.47
N LEU A 30 2.90 21.80 8.20
CA LEU A 30 3.69 21.12 9.22
C LEU A 30 4.83 21.99 9.75
N ARG A 31 5.47 22.83 8.92
CA ARG A 31 6.45 23.81 9.39
C ARG A 31 5.81 24.90 10.27
N GLN A 32 4.59 25.34 9.96
CA GLN A 32 3.83 26.26 10.82
C GLN A 32 3.52 25.60 12.18
N ALA A 33 3.08 24.34 12.18
CA ALA A 33 2.85 23.56 13.39
C ALA A 33 4.11 23.38 14.25
N ILE A 34 5.28 23.15 13.63
CA ILE A 34 6.57 23.09 14.33
C ILE A 34 6.92 24.47 14.93
N SER A 35 6.67 25.56 14.21
CA SER A 35 6.96 26.91 14.73
C SER A 35 6.14 27.23 15.98
N ALA A 36 4.89 26.77 16.07
CA ALA A 36 4.04 26.99 17.23
C ALA A 36 4.27 25.98 18.36
N ALA A 37 4.67 24.74 18.04
CA ALA A 37 4.94 23.68 19.02
C ALA A 37 6.31 23.00 18.78
N PRO A 38 7.43 23.71 18.99
CA PRO A 38 8.77 23.24 18.58
C PRO A 38 9.30 22.04 19.37
N GLN A 39 8.70 21.76 20.54
CA GLN A 39 9.06 20.67 21.44
C GLN A 39 8.26 19.38 21.20
N GLN A 40 7.42 19.33 20.16
CA GLN A 40 6.60 18.15 19.84
C GLN A 40 7.29 17.28 18.76
N PRO A 41 7.94 16.15 19.11
CA PRO A 41 8.69 15.34 18.16
C PRO A 41 7.79 14.72 17.08
N MET A 42 6.53 14.41 17.39
CA MET A 42 5.61 13.80 16.43
C MET A 42 5.26 14.71 15.25
N ILE A 43 5.33 16.03 15.41
CA ILE A 43 5.11 16.96 14.29
C ILE A 43 6.30 16.89 13.31
N ARG A 44 7.51 16.73 13.84
CA ARG A 44 8.72 16.54 13.02
C ARG A 44 8.70 15.20 12.28
N VAL A 45 8.24 14.13 12.93
CA VAL A 45 8.02 12.83 12.27
C VAL A 45 7.05 12.97 11.09
N LYS A 46 5.91 13.67 11.28
CA LYS A 46 4.96 13.93 10.19
C LYS A 46 5.57 14.75 9.05
N LEU A 47 6.39 15.76 9.36
CA LEU A 47 7.10 16.54 8.33
C LEU A 47 8.11 15.67 7.58
N ALA A 48 8.87 14.82 8.28
CA ALA A 48 9.80 13.89 7.67
C ALA A 48 9.08 12.91 6.70
N ASP A 49 7.94 12.35 7.11
CA ASP A 49 7.11 11.49 6.25
C ASP A 49 6.64 12.24 4.99
N ALA A 50 6.19 13.49 5.13
CA ALA A 50 5.76 14.33 4.01
C ALA A 50 6.92 14.65 3.05
N LEU A 51 8.10 14.96 3.59
CA LEU A 51 9.32 15.21 2.82
C LEU A 51 9.77 13.96 2.05
N LEU A 52 9.66 12.77 2.64
CA LEU A 52 9.93 11.51 1.93
C LEU A 52 8.99 11.28 0.75
N PHE A 53 7.68 11.55 0.92
CA PHE A 53 6.73 11.43 -0.18
C PHE A 53 7.00 12.44 -1.30
N ARG A 54 7.50 13.64 -0.95
CA ARG A 54 7.93 14.66 -1.91
C ARG A 54 9.21 14.24 -2.63
N GLY A 55 10.13 13.59 -1.92
CA GLY A 55 11.40 13.12 -2.47
C GLY A 55 12.64 13.70 -1.81
N ASP A 56 12.48 14.56 -0.81
CA ASP A 56 13.56 15.28 -0.17
C ASP A 56 14.15 14.43 0.96
N VAL A 57 14.84 13.37 0.56
CA VAL A 57 15.33 12.33 1.48
C VAL A 57 16.23 12.91 2.58
N ALA A 58 17.21 13.75 2.20
CA ALA A 58 18.12 14.36 3.16
C ALA A 58 17.39 15.27 4.17
N ALA A 59 16.39 16.02 3.71
CA ALA A 59 15.59 16.88 4.59
C ALA A 59 14.74 16.04 5.56
N ALA A 60 14.16 14.93 5.09
CA ALA A 60 13.43 14.00 5.93
C ALA A 60 14.32 13.35 7.01
N ALA A 61 15.51 12.88 6.63
CA ALA A 61 16.49 12.34 7.58
C ALA A 61 16.84 13.38 8.67
N GLY A 62 17.02 14.65 8.27
CA GLY A 62 17.25 15.76 9.18
C GLY A 62 16.13 15.96 10.21
N GLU A 63 14.86 15.85 9.80
CA GLU A 63 13.70 16.00 10.69
C GLU A 63 13.51 14.79 11.61
N TYR A 64 13.76 13.56 11.16
CA TYR A 64 13.78 12.40 12.08
C TYR A 64 14.87 12.55 13.14
N ARG A 65 16.09 12.94 12.75
CA ARG A 65 17.18 13.22 13.70
C ARG A 65 16.82 14.36 14.65
N ALA A 66 16.10 15.39 14.17
CA ALA A 66 15.60 16.45 15.03
C ALA A 66 14.55 15.95 16.04
N ALA A 67 13.65 15.07 15.64
CA ALA A 67 12.72 14.41 16.56
C ALA A 67 13.47 13.58 17.63
N LEU A 68 14.52 12.85 17.23
CA LEU A 68 15.34 12.06 18.15
C LEU A 68 16.17 12.90 19.12
N ARG A 69 16.57 14.12 18.75
CA ARG A 69 17.18 15.08 19.69
C ARG A 69 16.20 15.57 20.75
N LEU A 70 14.92 15.73 20.42
CA LEU A 70 13.87 16.12 21.38
C LEU A 70 13.46 14.95 22.27
N GLN A 71 13.27 13.77 21.69
CA GLN A 71 12.86 12.56 22.39
C GLN A 71 13.63 11.36 21.84
N PRO A 72 14.76 10.98 22.47
CA PRO A 72 15.59 9.84 22.02
C PRO A 72 14.85 8.50 21.99
N ARG A 73 13.75 8.40 22.74
CA ARG A 73 12.88 7.23 22.85
C ARG A 73 11.74 7.20 21.83
N CYS A 74 11.70 8.13 20.87
CA CYS A 74 10.65 8.22 19.86
C CYS A 74 10.81 7.10 18.83
N GLY A 75 10.08 6.00 19.02
CA GLY A 75 10.12 4.84 18.13
C GLY A 75 9.75 5.17 16.68
N PRO A 76 8.68 5.96 16.40
CA PRO A 76 8.34 6.37 15.04
C PRO A 76 9.47 7.10 14.31
N ALA A 77 10.25 7.93 15.01
CA ALA A 77 11.40 8.61 14.41
C ALA A 77 12.54 7.65 14.06
N TRP A 78 12.84 6.68 14.93
CA TRP A 78 13.80 5.61 14.63
C TRP A 78 13.37 4.75 13.45
N TRP A 79 12.09 4.35 13.41
CA TRP A 79 11.55 3.56 12.30
C TRP A 79 11.61 4.33 10.98
N GLY A 80 11.20 5.60 10.98
CA GLY A 80 11.27 6.46 9.80
C GLY A 80 12.70 6.64 9.28
N LEU A 81 13.65 6.93 10.18
CA LEU A 81 15.06 7.11 9.83
C LEU A 81 15.69 5.83 9.28
N ALA A 82 15.53 4.69 9.97
CA ALA A 82 16.03 3.39 9.51
C ALA A 82 15.35 2.94 8.19
N GLY A 83 14.10 3.37 7.97
CA GLY A 83 13.33 3.08 6.76
C GLY A 83 13.83 3.80 5.50
N ILE A 84 14.69 4.81 5.63
CA ILE A 84 15.32 5.47 4.49
C ILE A 84 16.24 4.46 3.80
N ARG A 85 15.97 4.17 2.52
CA ARG A 85 16.67 3.09 1.79
C ARG A 85 18.01 3.49 1.21
N THR A 86 18.22 4.79 0.99
CA THR A 86 19.44 5.35 0.39
C THR A 86 20.51 5.67 1.41
N GLU A 87 20.18 5.59 2.69
CA GLU A 87 21.08 5.94 3.80
C GLU A 87 21.07 4.79 4.81
N ARG A 88 22.21 4.58 5.46
CA ARG A 88 22.33 3.69 6.63
C ARG A 88 22.37 4.56 7.88
N LEU A 89 22.00 3.97 9.01
CA LEU A 89 22.26 4.60 10.30
C LEU A 89 23.77 4.76 10.50
N GLU A 90 24.16 5.87 11.11
CA GLU A 90 25.52 6.08 11.56
C GLU A 90 25.86 5.10 12.71
N ALA A 91 27.15 4.85 12.96
CA ALA A 91 27.56 3.86 13.96
C ALA A 91 27.09 4.23 15.39
N ASP A 92 27.08 5.51 15.73
CA ASP A 92 26.56 6.00 17.01
C ASP A 92 25.02 5.91 17.07
N GLU A 93 24.34 6.14 15.95
CA GLU A 93 22.89 5.95 15.81
C GLU A 93 22.50 4.49 16.04
N LEU A 94 23.21 3.54 15.41
CA LEU A 94 23.00 2.12 15.61
C LEU A 94 23.25 1.71 17.07
N ALA A 95 24.35 2.15 17.68
CA ALA A 95 24.66 1.81 19.07
C ALA A 95 23.60 2.35 20.06
N ARG A 96 23.08 3.57 19.82
CA ARG A 96 21.95 4.12 20.58
C ARG A 96 20.69 3.27 20.39
N LEU A 97 20.39 2.86 19.17
CA LEU A 97 19.22 2.04 18.87
C LEU A 97 19.30 0.63 19.49
N GLU A 98 20.48 0.00 19.48
CA GLU A 98 20.74 -1.28 20.16
C GLU A 98 20.53 -1.15 21.67
N THR A 99 21.07 -0.08 22.29
CA THR A 99 20.87 0.19 23.72
C THR A 99 19.38 0.39 24.04
N LEU A 100 18.68 1.16 23.20
CA LEU A 100 17.26 1.45 23.35
C LEU A 100 16.40 0.18 23.23
N ALA A 101 16.72 -0.74 22.31
CA ALA A 101 15.99 -1.99 22.17
C ALA A 101 16.04 -2.87 23.43
N GLY A 102 17.12 -2.77 24.22
CA GLY A 102 17.27 -3.43 25.52
C GLY A 102 16.53 -2.75 26.68
N ASP A 103 15.97 -1.55 26.50
CA ASP A 103 15.29 -0.82 27.55
C ASP A 103 13.91 -1.41 27.84
N ALA A 104 13.77 -2.11 28.97
CA ALA A 104 12.52 -2.72 29.43
C ALA A 104 11.42 -1.69 29.80
N THR A 105 11.76 -0.41 29.93
CA THR A 105 10.83 0.65 30.33
C THR A 105 10.16 1.38 29.15
N LEU A 106 10.51 1.03 27.91
CA LEU A 106 9.87 1.61 26.72
C LEU A 106 8.38 1.29 26.67
N ALA A 107 7.60 2.29 26.31
CA ALA A 107 6.20 2.10 25.96
C ALA A 107 6.08 1.11 24.80
N GLU A 108 5.08 0.24 24.84
CA GLU A 108 4.93 -0.84 23.87
C GLU A 108 4.90 -0.38 22.39
N PRO A 109 4.24 0.74 22.02
CA PRO A 109 4.31 1.26 20.65
C PRO A 109 5.73 1.63 20.20
N ASP A 110 6.51 2.27 21.08
CA ASP A 110 7.89 2.64 20.78
C ASP A 110 8.80 1.42 20.72
N ARG A 111 8.60 0.44 21.61
CA ARG A 111 9.34 -0.84 21.59
C ARG A 111 9.15 -1.57 20.26
N ILE A 112 7.91 -1.64 19.77
CA ILE A 112 7.60 -2.26 18.47
C ILE A 112 8.34 -1.52 17.35
N ALA A 113 8.20 -0.20 17.27
CA ALA A 113 8.85 0.60 16.23
C ALA A 113 10.39 0.52 16.28
N VAL A 114 10.98 0.52 17.48
CA VAL A 114 12.43 0.30 17.71
C VAL A 114 12.86 -1.08 17.23
N GLY A 115 12.08 -2.14 17.53
CA GLY A 115 12.39 -3.50 17.06
C GLY A 115 12.43 -3.61 15.53
N PHE A 116 11.46 -2.99 14.84
CA PHE A 116 11.47 -2.91 13.36
C PHE A 116 12.65 -2.08 12.83
N ALA A 117 12.95 -0.94 13.47
CA ALA A 117 14.07 -0.08 13.09
C ALA A 117 15.42 -0.81 13.23
N LEU A 118 15.62 -1.50 14.36
CA LEU A 118 16.83 -2.25 14.64
C LEU A 118 16.97 -3.44 13.68
N ALA A 119 15.90 -4.18 13.43
CA ALA A 119 15.91 -5.26 12.45
C ALA A 119 16.39 -4.81 11.07
N LYS A 120 15.90 -3.65 10.59
CA LYS A 120 16.38 -3.06 9.34
C LYS A 120 17.87 -2.74 9.45
N ALA A 121 18.30 -1.99 10.46
CA ALA A 121 19.71 -1.62 10.60
C ALA A 121 20.66 -2.85 10.65
N LEU A 122 20.24 -3.91 11.33
CA LEU A 122 20.95 -5.20 11.35
C LEU A 122 20.99 -5.88 9.97
N GLU A 123 19.90 -5.81 9.18
CA GLU A 123 19.88 -6.31 7.79
C GLU A 123 20.87 -5.57 6.89
N ASP A 124 21.02 -4.25 7.05
CA ASP A 124 21.99 -3.43 6.30
C ASP A 124 23.44 -3.84 6.59
N GLU A 125 23.70 -4.23 7.85
CA GLU A 125 24.97 -4.81 8.33
C GLU A 125 25.08 -6.31 8.08
N ARG A 126 24.14 -6.91 7.34
CA ARG A 126 24.09 -8.35 6.98
C ARG A 126 24.02 -9.29 8.19
N ARG A 127 23.61 -8.80 9.35
CA ARG A 127 23.35 -9.58 10.58
C ARG A 127 21.95 -10.21 10.51
N TYR A 128 21.74 -11.12 9.55
CA TYR A 128 20.41 -11.63 9.21
C TYR A 128 19.74 -12.41 10.34
N ALA A 129 20.49 -13.19 11.14
CA ALA A 129 19.95 -13.93 12.27
C ALA A 129 19.41 -12.97 13.37
N ASP A 130 20.18 -11.93 13.70
CA ASP A 130 19.77 -10.92 14.69
C ASP A 130 18.57 -10.12 14.17
N ALA A 131 18.59 -9.72 12.90
CA ALA A 131 17.46 -9.04 12.26
C ALA A 131 16.19 -9.89 12.30
N TYR A 132 16.31 -11.19 12.00
CA TYR A 132 15.20 -12.14 12.06
C TYR A 132 14.63 -12.25 13.48
N ALA A 133 15.48 -12.36 14.49
CA ALA A 133 15.05 -12.43 15.90
C ALA A 133 14.30 -11.15 16.34
N MET A 134 14.81 -9.97 15.97
CA MET A 134 14.14 -8.70 16.24
C MET A 134 12.77 -8.59 15.56
N LEU A 135 12.66 -9.08 14.32
CA LEU A 135 11.38 -9.12 13.61
C LEU A 135 10.38 -10.05 14.29
N LEU A 136 10.79 -11.24 14.73
CA LEU A 136 9.89 -12.16 15.42
C LEU A 136 9.32 -11.54 16.70
N ASP A 137 10.16 -10.92 17.54
CA ASP A 137 9.70 -10.28 18.77
C ASP A 137 8.77 -9.08 18.48
N ALA A 138 9.19 -8.17 17.59
CA ALA A 138 8.41 -6.98 17.26
C ALA A 138 7.06 -7.31 16.62
N ASN A 139 7.02 -8.29 15.70
CA ASN A 139 5.79 -8.77 15.08
C ASN A 139 4.87 -9.44 16.12
N ALA A 140 5.40 -10.31 16.99
CA ALA A 140 4.60 -10.95 18.03
C ALA A 140 3.96 -9.94 19.00
N ARG A 141 4.68 -8.87 19.35
CA ARG A 141 4.14 -7.75 20.15
C ARG A 141 3.04 -7.01 19.44
N GLN A 142 3.25 -6.66 18.17
CA GLN A 142 2.25 -5.97 17.38
C GLN A 142 1.01 -6.83 17.14
N ARG A 143 1.18 -8.14 16.90
CA ARG A 143 0.10 -9.09 16.70
C ARG A 143 -0.86 -9.18 17.88
N ARG A 144 -0.35 -9.09 19.12
CA ARG A 144 -1.17 -9.07 20.36
C ARG A 144 -2.05 -7.84 20.50
N ARG A 145 -1.73 -6.75 19.79
CA ARG A 145 -2.49 -5.49 19.81
C ARG A 145 -3.58 -5.44 18.74
N ILE A 146 -3.65 -6.45 17.87
CA ILE A 146 -4.54 -6.49 16.71
C ILE A 146 -5.66 -7.49 16.98
N ASP A 147 -6.89 -6.97 16.97
CA ASP A 147 -8.10 -7.80 16.96
C ASP A 147 -8.45 -8.18 15.51
N TRP A 148 -7.87 -9.28 15.05
CA TRP A 148 -8.09 -9.83 13.71
C TRP A 148 -7.93 -11.35 13.70
N SER A 149 -8.76 -12.01 12.88
CA SER A 149 -8.85 -13.46 12.76
C SER A 149 -8.74 -13.88 11.30
N ALA A 150 -7.73 -14.69 10.99
CA ALA A 150 -7.55 -15.28 9.67
C ALA A 150 -8.75 -16.11 9.24
N ASN A 151 -9.32 -16.91 10.15
CA ASN A 151 -10.46 -17.78 9.86
C ASN A 151 -11.70 -16.95 9.51
N ASP A 152 -12.02 -15.91 10.29
CA ASP A 152 -13.16 -15.04 10.02
C ASP A 152 -12.98 -14.27 8.72
N PHE A 153 -11.75 -13.83 8.45
CA PHE A 153 -11.41 -13.15 7.21
C PHE A 153 -11.62 -14.06 5.99
N VAL A 154 -11.06 -15.28 6.01
CA VAL A 154 -11.21 -16.26 4.92
C VAL A 154 -12.70 -16.60 4.72
N ALA A 155 -13.44 -16.87 5.79
CA ALA A 155 -14.87 -17.16 5.72
C ALA A 155 -15.66 -15.99 5.11
N ARG A 156 -15.31 -14.75 5.44
CA ARG A 156 -15.93 -13.56 4.84
C ARG A 156 -15.62 -13.44 3.36
N VAL A 157 -14.38 -13.75 2.94
CA VAL A 157 -14.01 -13.75 1.51
C VAL A 157 -14.82 -14.82 0.76
N GLU A 158 -14.89 -16.05 1.25
CA GLU A 158 -15.69 -17.10 0.60
C GLU A 158 -17.17 -16.73 0.49
N ARG A 159 -17.76 -16.15 1.55
CA ARG A 159 -19.14 -15.62 1.47
C ARG A 159 -19.27 -14.58 0.37
N MET A 160 -18.37 -13.60 0.30
CA MET A 160 -18.37 -12.59 -0.76
C MET A 160 -18.30 -13.21 -2.15
N LEU A 161 -17.42 -14.18 -2.38
CA LEU A 161 -17.28 -14.83 -3.68
C LEU A 161 -18.57 -15.57 -4.09
N GLY A 162 -19.26 -16.18 -3.13
CA GLY A 162 -20.55 -16.85 -3.36
C GLY A 162 -21.70 -15.89 -3.72
N LEU A 163 -21.63 -14.61 -3.36
CA LEU A 163 -22.66 -13.62 -3.66
C LEU A 163 -22.53 -13.01 -5.07
N PHE A 164 -21.33 -13.01 -5.64
CA PHE A 164 -21.11 -12.48 -6.98
C PHE A 164 -20.97 -13.62 -7.99
N THR A 165 -22.07 -13.90 -8.70
CA THR A 165 -22.19 -14.86 -9.80
C THR A 165 -22.16 -14.13 -11.16
N PRO A 166 -22.00 -14.83 -12.31
CA PRO A 166 -22.10 -14.22 -13.63
C PRO A 166 -23.42 -13.45 -13.85
N ASP A 167 -24.49 -13.90 -13.19
CA ASP A 167 -25.86 -13.43 -13.37
C ASP A 167 -26.27 -12.32 -12.38
N VAL A 168 -25.33 -11.69 -11.67
CA VAL A 168 -25.66 -10.56 -10.77
C VAL A 168 -26.43 -9.52 -11.59
N ALA A 169 -27.70 -9.34 -11.23
CA ALA A 169 -28.72 -8.71 -12.04
C ALA A 169 -28.27 -7.31 -12.50
N GLY A 170 -27.92 -7.24 -13.79
CA GLY A 170 -27.68 -6.00 -14.52
C GLY A 170 -26.43 -5.25 -14.06
N ALA A 171 -25.30 -5.46 -14.73
CA ALA A 171 -24.22 -4.49 -14.68
C ALA A 171 -24.71 -3.10 -15.15
N ALA A 172 -23.99 -2.05 -14.81
CA ALA A 172 -24.21 -0.74 -15.42
C ALA A 172 -24.02 -0.79 -16.96
N PRO A 173 -24.30 0.29 -17.71
CA PRO A 173 -24.00 0.34 -19.15
C PRO A 173 -22.53 0.03 -19.45
N ALA A 174 -22.27 -0.82 -20.45
CA ALA A 174 -20.95 -1.42 -20.72
C ALA A 174 -19.76 -0.44 -20.80
N GLU A 175 -19.99 0.78 -21.30
CA GLU A 175 -18.95 1.81 -21.46
C GLU A 175 -18.62 2.58 -20.17
N LEU A 176 -19.42 2.44 -19.11
CA LEU A 176 -19.24 3.20 -17.88
C LEU A 176 -17.95 2.76 -17.18
N GLY A 177 -17.04 3.72 -16.95
CA GLY A 177 -15.78 3.46 -16.24
C GLY A 177 -14.59 3.06 -17.11
N ARG A 178 -14.68 3.15 -18.45
CA ARG A 178 -13.53 2.93 -19.36
C ARG A 178 -12.31 3.79 -19.07
N GLU A 179 -12.53 4.93 -18.43
CA GLU A 179 -11.51 5.86 -17.97
C GLU A 179 -10.75 5.39 -16.71
N VAL A 180 -11.17 4.29 -16.07
CA VAL A 180 -10.61 3.78 -14.80
C VAL A 180 -9.79 2.52 -15.04
N ILE A 181 -8.58 2.49 -14.50
CA ILE A 181 -7.71 1.30 -14.46
C ILE A 181 -7.45 0.94 -13.00
N PHE A 182 -8.07 -0.13 -12.50
CA PHE A 182 -7.78 -0.61 -11.16
C PHE A 182 -6.47 -1.37 -11.13
N VAL A 183 -5.64 -1.12 -10.13
CA VAL A 183 -4.41 -1.87 -9.88
C VAL A 183 -4.49 -2.48 -8.48
N VAL A 184 -4.67 -3.80 -8.43
CA VAL A 184 -4.86 -4.57 -7.20
C VAL A 184 -3.69 -5.53 -6.99
N SER A 185 -3.44 -5.89 -5.72
CA SER A 185 -2.36 -6.80 -5.37
C SER A 185 -2.44 -7.21 -3.89
N LEU A 186 -1.66 -8.20 -3.49
CA LEU A 186 -1.10 -8.17 -2.14
C LEU A 186 -0.11 -6.99 -2.03
N PRO A 187 0.02 -6.33 -0.86
CA PRO A 187 1.09 -5.36 -0.67
C PRO A 187 2.45 -5.93 -1.09
N ARG A 188 3.36 -5.07 -1.57
CA ARG A 188 4.73 -5.48 -1.95
C ARG A 188 4.85 -6.32 -3.23
N SER A 189 3.79 -6.43 -4.05
CA SER A 189 3.77 -7.18 -5.32
C SER A 189 4.09 -6.35 -6.57
N GLY A 190 4.71 -5.17 -6.43
CA GLY A 190 5.06 -4.32 -7.58
C GLY A 190 3.93 -3.43 -8.12
N SER A 191 2.78 -3.32 -7.46
CA SER A 191 1.66 -2.49 -7.94
C SER A 191 2.00 -0.99 -8.10
N THR A 192 2.83 -0.42 -7.24
CA THR A 192 3.32 0.96 -7.40
C THR A 192 4.17 1.11 -8.67
N LEU A 193 4.99 0.11 -9.00
CA LEU A 193 5.81 0.13 -10.23
C LEU A 193 4.92 0.05 -11.47
N THR A 194 3.96 -0.87 -11.48
CA THR A 194 2.95 -0.99 -12.54
C THR A 194 2.19 0.32 -12.74
N GLU A 195 1.76 0.96 -11.65
CA GLU A 195 1.12 2.28 -11.72
C GLU A 195 2.06 3.33 -12.31
N GLN A 196 3.35 3.34 -11.92
CA GLN A 196 4.33 4.29 -12.44
C GLN A 196 4.50 4.17 -13.96
N ILE A 197 4.58 2.94 -14.47
CA ILE A 197 4.64 2.62 -15.90
C ILE A 197 3.41 3.17 -16.62
N LEU A 198 2.21 2.89 -16.10
CA LEU A 198 0.96 3.38 -16.68
C LEU A 198 0.88 4.91 -16.63
N ALA A 199 1.23 5.53 -15.51
CA ALA A 199 1.18 6.97 -15.30
C ALA A 199 2.24 7.74 -16.12
N ALA A 200 3.27 7.06 -16.65
CA ALA A 200 4.18 7.68 -17.61
C ALA A 200 3.53 7.87 -19.00
N HIS A 201 2.45 7.15 -19.30
CA HIS A 201 1.69 7.30 -20.55
C HIS A 201 0.97 8.66 -20.59
N PRO A 202 0.98 9.40 -21.72
CA PRO A 202 0.40 10.74 -21.81
C PRO A 202 -1.12 10.80 -21.57
N GLN A 203 -1.82 9.67 -21.70
CA GLN A 203 -3.27 9.58 -21.50
C GLN A 203 -3.71 9.14 -20.09
N VAL A 204 -2.78 8.77 -19.20
CA VAL A 204 -3.11 8.16 -17.91
C VAL A 204 -2.56 8.99 -16.77
N GLU A 205 -3.43 9.50 -15.93
CA GLU A 205 -3.05 10.08 -14.64
C GLU A 205 -2.85 8.96 -13.61
N GLY A 206 -1.81 9.07 -12.80
CA GLY A 206 -1.67 8.16 -11.68
C GLY A 206 -2.38 8.72 -10.45
N ALA A 207 -3.41 8.04 -9.93
CA ALA A 207 -4.16 8.55 -8.78
C ALA A 207 -3.65 8.09 -7.41
N SER A 208 -2.67 7.19 -7.35
CA SER A 208 -2.19 6.54 -6.12
C SER A 208 -3.27 5.66 -5.47
N GLU A 209 -3.17 5.47 -4.16
CA GLU A 209 -4.11 4.75 -3.31
C GLU A 209 -5.34 5.62 -3.00
N LEU A 210 -6.50 5.29 -3.60
CA LEU A 210 -7.76 5.99 -3.38
C LEU A 210 -8.64 5.27 -2.35
N GLY A 211 -9.17 6.02 -1.38
CA GLY A 211 -10.21 5.54 -0.45
C GLY A 211 -11.63 5.59 -1.03
N ASP A 212 -11.80 6.13 -2.24
CA ASP A 212 -13.11 6.46 -2.81
C ASP A 212 -13.98 5.25 -3.12
N LEU A 213 -13.41 4.14 -3.58
CA LEU A 213 -14.18 2.91 -3.83
C LEU A 213 -14.84 2.42 -2.53
N GLY A 214 -14.06 2.32 -1.46
CA GLY A 214 -14.56 1.95 -0.13
C GLY A 214 -15.60 2.94 0.39
N ALA A 215 -15.40 4.25 0.17
CA ALA A 215 -16.35 5.27 0.56
C ALA A 215 -17.71 5.13 -0.16
N VAL A 216 -17.72 4.86 -1.47
CA VAL A 216 -18.96 4.64 -2.24
C VAL A 216 -19.71 3.40 -1.73
N ILE A 217 -19.00 2.30 -1.46
CA ILE A 217 -19.59 1.07 -0.91
C ILE A 217 -20.14 1.31 0.51
N ALA A 218 -19.45 2.11 1.32
CA ALA A 218 -19.90 2.48 2.67
C ALA A 218 -21.13 3.40 2.64
N GLU A 219 -21.15 4.42 1.76
CA GLU A 219 -22.30 5.30 1.50
C GLU A 219 -23.55 4.46 1.17
N GLU A 220 -23.40 3.45 0.31
CA GLU A 220 -24.50 2.55 -0.06
C GLU A 220 -24.94 1.65 1.09
N SER A 221 -23.99 1.10 1.83
CA SER A 221 -24.27 0.28 3.01
C SER A 221 -25.09 1.06 4.05
N ASN A 222 -24.74 2.34 4.26
CA ASN A 222 -25.48 3.24 5.14
C ASN A 222 -26.87 3.55 4.62
N ARG A 223 -27.01 3.83 3.31
CA ARG A 223 -28.31 4.09 2.66
C ARG A 223 -29.27 2.92 2.82
N ARG A 224 -28.77 1.69 2.67
CA ARG A 224 -29.55 0.45 2.79
C ARG A 224 -29.71 -0.05 4.22
N ARG A 225 -28.92 0.49 5.17
CA ARG A 225 -28.77 -0.04 6.55
C ARG A 225 -28.38 -1.51 6.57
N GLU A 226 -27.51 -1.90 5.65
CA GLU A 226 -27.03 -3.26 5.48
C GLU A 226 -25.55 -3.24 5.08
N LYS A 227 -24.75 -4.18 5.58
CA LYS A 227 -23.31 -4.20 5.31
C LYS A 227 -23.00 -4.81 3.96
N PHE A 228 -21.95 -4.33 3.29
CA PHE A 228 -21.35 -5.05 2.18
C PHE A 228 -20.71 -6.36 2.70
N PRO A 229 -20.82 -7.50 2.00
CA PRO A 229 -21.39 -7.69 0.65
C PRO A 229 -22.90 -8.04 0.60
N ASP A 230 -23.60 -8.11 1.73
CA ASP A 230 -24.94 -8.71 1.82
C ASP A 230 -26.00 -8.03 0.93
N TRP A 231 -25.93 -6.70 0.81
CA TRP A 231 -26.86 -5.95 -0.06
C TRP A 231 -26.63 -6.15 -1.56
N ALA A 232 -25.46 -6.65 -1.97
CA ALA A 232 -25.05 -6.68 -3.38
C ALA A 232 -25.97 -7.57 -4.24
N LEU A 233 -26.52 -8.64 -3.68
CA LEU A 233 -27.50 -9.51 -4.37
C LEU A 233 -28.80 -8.79 -4.73
N ARG A 234 -29.11 -7.69 -4.04
CA ARG A 234 -30.35 -6.92 -4.19
C ARG A 234 -30.15 -5.63 -4.97
N ALA A 235 -28.95 -5.39 -5.50
CA ALA A 235 -28.66 -4.24 -6.33
C ALA A 235 -28.96 -4.59 -7.79
N ASP A 236 -29.70 -3.71 -8.46
CA ASP A 236 -30.00 -3.81 -9.88
C ASP A 236 -29.07 -2.92 -10.73
N SER A 237 -29.30 -2.91 -12.04
CA SER A 237 -28.52 -2.07 -12.97
C SER A 237 -28.59 -0.57 -12.66
N ALA A 238 -29.72 -0.07 -12.14
CA ALA A 238 -29.86 1.33 -11.79
C ALA A 238 -29.02 1.67 -10.55
N ASP A 239 -29.02 0.81 -9.55
CA ASP A 239 -28.17 0.91 -8.38
C ASP A 239 -26.68 0.89 -8.77
N TRP A 240 -26.25 -0.10 -9.54
CA TRP A 240 -24.86 -0.20 -9.99
C TRP A 240 -24.44 1.01 -10.83
N SER A 241 -25.31 1.47 -11.73
CA SER A 241 -25.04 2.69 -12.52
C SER A 241 -24.90 3.93 -11.66
N ARG A 242 -25.72 4.08 -10.61
CA ARG A 242 -25.62 5.20 -9.66
C ARG A 242 -24.30 5.15 -8.88
N LEU A 243 -23.92 3.97 -8.39
CA LEU A 243 -22.65 3.80 -7.66
C LEU A 243 -21.43 4.06 -8.55
N GLY A 244 -21.47 3.60 -9.80
CA GLY A 244 -20.44 3.88 -10.80
C GLY A 244 -20.27 5.37 -11.06
N ARG A 245 -21.38 6.09 -11.32
CA ARG A 245 -21.35 7.56 -11.49
C ARG A 245 -20.83 8.27 -10.25
N ARG A 246 -21.27 7.85 -9.06
CA ARG A 246 -20.79 8.42 -7.79
C ARG A 246 -19.28 8.24 -7.62
N TYR A 247 -18.74 7.07 -7.95
CA TYR A 247 -17.29 6.86 -7.95
C TYR A 247 -16.58 7.78 -8.96
N LEU A 248 -17.11 7.91 -10.17
CA LEU A 248 -16.53 8.79 -11.19
C LEU A 248 -16.55 10.27 -10.80
N GLU A 249 -17.63 10.75 -10.18
CA GLU A 249 -17.71 12.10 -9.63
C GLU A 249 -16.65 12.36 -8.56
N ARG A 250 -16.56 11.47 -7.57
CA ARG A 250 -15.57 11.58 -6.48
C ARG A 250 -14.14 11.54 -7.02
N THR A 251 -13.91 10.80 -8.10
CA THR A 251 -12.60 10.64 -8.70
C THR A 251 -12.27 11.60 -9.84
N ALA A 252 -13.19 12.48 -10.22
CA ALA A 252 -13.03 13.38 -11.37
C ALA A 252 -11.77 14.27 -11.29
N ARG A 253 -11.29 14.59 -10.07
CA ARG A 253 -10.05 15.37 -9.88
C ARG A 253 -8.81 14.75 -10.53
N TRP A 254 -8.75 13.43 -10.66
CA TRP A 254 -7.64 12.71 -11.31
C TRP A 254 -7.79 12.61 -12.83
N ARG A 255 -8.88 13.14 -13.41
CA ARG A 255 -9.11 13.14 -14.86
C ARG A 255 -9.33 14.55 -15.41
N ARG A 256 -8.78 15.55 -14.72
CA ARG A 256 -8.81 16.96 -15.16
C ARG A 256 -7.85 17.23 -16.30
N GLN A 257 -6.66 16.61 -16.26
CA GLN A 257 -5.59 16.84 -17.24
C GLN A 257 -5.49 15.71 -18.27
N ARG A 258 -5.69 14.46 -17.82
CA ARG A 258 -5.60 13.26 -18.65
C ARG A 258 -6.93 12.53 -18.66
N PRO A 259 -7.30 11.87 -19.78
CA PRO A 259 -8.61 11.27 -19.95
C PRO A 259 -8.83 10.02 -19.09
N ARG A 260 -7.77 9.36 -18.63
CA ARG A 260 -7.84 8.13 -17.83
C ARG A 260 -7.07 8.29 -16.52
N SER A 261 -7.44 7.52 -15.53
CA SER A 261 -6.75 7.49 -14.24
C SER A 261 -6.60 6.07 -13.71
N THR A 262 -5.46 5.76 -13.11
CA THR A 262 -5.35 4.56 -12.28
C THR A 262 -6.11 4.74 -10.96
N ASP A 263 -6.55 3.65 -10.36
CA ASP A 263 -6.84 3.56 -8.93
C ASP A 263 -6.03 2.39 -8.39
N LYS A 264 -4.86 2.71 -7.82
CA LYS A 264 -3.92 1.73 -7.30
C LYS A 264 -4.12 1.64 -5.81
N MET A 265 -5.10 0.85 -5.39
CA MET A 265 -5.30 0.46 -4.00
C MET A 265 -5.20 -1.07 -3.93
N PRO A 266 -4.12 -1.64 -3.36
CA PRO A 266 -3.92 -3.08 -3.34
C PRO A 266 -5.16 -3.84 -2.89
N ASN A 267 -5.78 -3.38 -1.80
CA ASN A 267 -6.93 -4.00 -1.16
C ASN A 267 -8.27 -3.86 -1.91
N ASN A 268 -8.32 -3.14 -3.05
CA ASN A 268 -9.55 -3.06 -3.86
C ASN A 268 -9.99 -4.43 -4.41
N TRP A 269 -9.12 -5.45 -4.35
CA TRP A 269 -9.49 -6.85 -4.63
C TRP A 269 -10.69 -7.34 -3.81
N LEU A 270 -10.90 -6.80 -2.61
CA LEU A 270 -12.04 -7.08 -1.73
C LEU A 270 -13.37 -6.51 -2.23
N TYR A 271 -13.33 -5.59 -3.19
CA TYR A 271 -14.50 -4.91 -3.74
C TYR A 271 -14.69 -5.16 -5.24
N LEU A 272 -13.89 -6.03 -5.86
CA LEU A 272 -13.87 -6.18 -7.32
C LEU A 272 -15.21 -6.62 -7.91
N GLY A 273 -15.97 -7.48 -7.22
CA GLY A 273 -17.31 -7.86 -7.65
C GLY A 273 -18.20 -6.62 -7.85
N ALA A 274 -18.23 -5.71 -6.87
CA ALA A 274 -18.99 -4.47 -6.96
C ALA A 274 -18.38 -3.48 -7.95
N ALA A 275 -17.05 -3.32 -7.94
CA ALA A 275 -16.34 -2.40 -8.83
C ALA A 275 -16.61 -2.73 -10.30
N LEU A 276 -16.56 -4.00 -10.68
CA LEU A 276 -16.79 -4.47 -12.05
C LEU A 276 -18.27 -4.56 -12.44
N ALA A 277 -19.19 -4.59 -11.47
CA ALA A 277 -20.62 -4.43 -11.71
C ALA A 277 -21.00 -2.97 -11.96
N MET A 278 -20.42 -2.05 -11.19
CA MET A 278 -20.72 -0.61 -11.26
C MET A 278 -19.91 0.15 -12.33
N LEU A 279 -18.75 -0.37 -12.74
CA LEU A 279 -17.87 0.19 -13.78
C LEU A 279 -17.50 -0.91 -14.79
N PRO A 280 -18.43 -1.36 -15.63
CA PRO A 280 -18.21 -2.49 -16.53
C PRO A 280 -17.14 -2.26 -17.60
N GLY A 281 -16.84 -1.00 -17.94
CA GLY A 281 -15.79 -0.62 -18.88
C GLY A 281 -14.39 -0.55 -18.26
N ALA A 282 -14.28 -0.62 -16.92
CA ALA A 282 -12.98 -0.59 -16.25
C ALA A 282 -12.21 -1.90 -16.46
N CYS A 283 -10.88 -1.79 -16.47
CA CYS A 283 -9.98 -2.95 -16.45
C CYS A 283 -9.23 -3.04 -15.12
N VAL A 284 -8.75 -4.24 -14.79
CA VAL A 284 -8.06 -4.56 -13.54
C VAL A 284 -6.71 -5.19 -13.85
N ILE A 285 -5.67 -4.66 -13.22
CA ILE A 285 -4.33 -5.23 -13.23
C ILE A 285 -4.07 -5.89 -11.88
N ASP A 286 -3.99 -7.22 -11.89
CA ASP A 286 -3.64 -8.08 -10.76
C ASP A 286 -2.11 -8.25 -10.71
N CYS A 287 -1.44 -7.43 -9.89
CA CYS A 287 0.01 -7.51 -9.77
C CYS A 287 0.41 -8.69 -8.86
N ARG A 288 1.28 -9.55 -9.39
CA ARG A 288 1.77 -10.77 -8.74
C ARG A 288 3.29 -10.73 -8.62
N ARG A 289 3.77 -11.34 -7.55
CA ARG A 289 5.19 -11.59 -7.25
C ARG A 289 5.29 -12.93 -6.54
N ASP A 290 6.49 -13.50 -6.44
CA ASP A 290 6.78 -14.64 -5.60
C ASP A 290 6.12 -14.51 -4.19
N PRO A 291 5.31 -15.50 -3.74
CA PRO A 291 4.60 -15.43 -2.47
C PRO A 291 5.50 -15.33 -1.23
N LEU A 292 6.69 -15.95 -1.26
CA LEU A 292 7.65 -15.88 -0.16
C LEU A 292 8.21 -14.46 -0.06
N GLU A 293 8.58 -13.85 -1.18
CA GLU A 293 9.06 -12.47 -1.23
C GLU A 293 8.00 -11.45 -0.80
N ILE A 294 6.73 -11.66 -1.17
CA ILE A 294 5.61 -10.84 -0.70
C ILE A 294 5.48 -10.97 0.82
N ALA A 295 5.33 -12.19 1.32
CA ALA A 295 5.05 -12.43 2.73
C ALA A 295 6.22 -11.94 3.61
N TRP A 296 7.45 -12.22 3.19
CA TRP A 296 8.64 -11.74 3.88
C TRP A 296 8.76 -10.22 3.85
N SER A 297 8.45 -9.57 2.72
CA SER A 297 8.46 -8.11 2.66
C SER A 297 7.36 -7.48 3.51
N CYS A 298 6.20 -8.12 3.68
CA CYS A 298 5.15 -7.65 4.59
C CYS A 298 5.57 -7.82 6.04
N PHE A 299 6.14 -8.97 6.42
CA PHE A 299 6.58 -9.26 7.78
C PHE A 299 7.68 -8.31 8.29
N ARG A 300 8.48 -7.75 7.37
CA ARG A 300 9.51 -6.75 7.66
C ARG A 300 9.01 -5.31 7.75
N GLN A 301 7.73 -5.07 7.49
CA GLN A 301 7.16 -3.73 7.43
C GLN A 301 6.23 -3.48 8.61
N LEU A 302 6.51 -2.45 9.40
CA LEU A 302 5.51 -1.89 10.30
C LEU A 302 4.54 -1.02 9.48
N PHE A 303 3.32 -1.53 9.28
CA PHE A 303 2.27 -0.82 8.56
C PHE A 303 1.53 0.13 9.50
N SER A 304 1.28 1.36 9.05
CA SER A 304 0.50 2.35 9.80
C SER A 304 -0.97 1.92 9.97
N GLN A 305 -1.57 1.32 8.93
CA GLN A 305 -2.93 0.77 8.92
C GLN A 305 -3.11 -0.31 7.85
N GLY A 306 -4.23 -1.05 7.89
CA GLY A 306 -4.75 -1.79 6.73
C GLY A 306 -4.09 -3.13 6.40
N ALA A 307 -3.12 -3.58 7.21
CA ALA A 307 -2.45 -4.87 7.03
C ALA A 307 -2.34 -5.68 8.35
N PRO A 308 -3.48 -5.99 9.01
CA PRO A 308 -3.46 -6.70 10.30
C PRO A 308 -2.85 -8.11 10.21
N PHE A 309 -2.89 -8.71 9.03
CA PHE A 309 -2.38 -10.04 8.74
C PHE A 309 -0.85 -10.12 8.71
N ALA A 310 -0.13 -8.99 8.65
CA ALA A 310 1.29 -8.97 8.32
C ALA A 310 2.24 -9.43 9.44
N TYR A 311 1.71 -9.62 10.66
CA TYR A 311 2.51 -9.77 11.88
C TYR A 311 2.59 -11.21 12.44
N ASP A 312 2.09 -12.17 11.67
CA ASP A 312 2.19 -13.60 11.97
C ASP A 312 2.26 -14.39 10.66
N PHE A 313 3.01 -15.50 10.63
CA PHE A 313 3.21 -16.27 9.40
C PHE A 313 1.95 -17.02 8.94
N ASP A 314 1.15 -17.56 9.85
CA ASP A 314 -0.09 -18.25 9.49
C ASP A 314 -1.15 -17.25 9.04
N ASP A 315 -1.23 -16.09 9.68
CA ASP A 315 -2.11 -15.00 9.27
C ASP A 315 -1.75 -14.45 7.87
N LEU A 316 -0.45 -14.23 7.62
CA LEU A 316 0.08 -13.87 6.30
C LEU A 316 -0.31 -14.89 5.24
N ALA A 317 -0.09 -16.18 5.52
CA ALA A 317 -0.37 -17.26 4.59
C ALA A 317 -1.87 -17.39 4.31
N ALA A 318 -2.73 -17.27 5.33
CA ALA A 318 -4.18 -17.30 5.18
C ALA A 318 -4.70 -16.11 4.34
N TYR A 319 -4.16 -14.91 4.55
CA TYR A 319 -4.51 -13.74 3.75
C TYR A 319 -4.08 -13.91 2.29
N ALA A 320 -2.85 -14.40 2.05
CA ALA A 320 -2.35 -14.67 0.70
C ALA A 320 -3.18 -15.75 -0.02
N TYR A 321 -3.62 -16.79 0.69
CA TYR A 321 -4.54 -17.80 0.17
C TYR A 321 -5.88 -17.18 -0.24
N ALA A 322 -6.51 -16.39 0.65
CA ALA A 322 -7.79 -15.75 0.37
C ALA A 322 -7.71 -14.80 -0.84
N TYR A 323 -6.61 -14.05 -0.97
CA TYR A 323 -6.33 -13.23 -2.14
C TYR A 323 -6.26 -14.05 -3.43
N ASP A 324 -5.45 -15.11 -3.45
CA ASP A 324 -5.29 -15.94 -4.64
C ASP A 324 -6.62 -16.58 -5.06
N ARG A 325 -7.36 -17.11 -4.08
CA ARG A 325 -8.68 -17.70 -4.25
C ARG A 325 -9.69 -16.71 -4.85
N ALA A 326 -9.73 -15.48 -4.33
CA ALA A 326 -10.60 -14.42 -4.84
C ALA A 326 -10.22 -14.01 -6.28
N MET A 327 -8.93 -13.80 -6.54
CA MET A 327 -8.49 -13.41 -7.88
C MET A 327 -8.62 -14.52 -8.92
N ARG A 328 -8.57 -15.81 -8.53
CA ARG A 328 -8.96 -16.93 -9.42
C ARG A 328 -10.45 -16.87 -9.76
N HIS A 329 -11.30 -16.61 -8.78
CA HIS A 329 -12.75 -16.43 -8.98
C HIS A 329 -13.04 -15.28 -9.94
N TRP A 330 -12.48 -14.09 -9.68
CA TRP A 330 -12.73 -12.92 -10.51
C TRP A 330 -12.22 -13.06 -11.94
N ARG A 331 -11.06 -13.70 -12.15
CA ARG A 331 -10.55 -13.97 -13.51
C ARG A 331 -11.42 -14.94 -14.29
N ALA A 332 -12.01 -15.93 -13.60
CA ALA A 332 -12.94 -16.86 -14.24
C ALA A 332 -14.23 -16.14 -14.67
N LEU A 333 -14.73 -15.21 -13.85
CA LEU A 333 -15.92 -14.41 -14.16
C LEU A 333 -15.67 -13.30 -15.21
N PHE A 334 -14.48 -12.70 -15.20
CA PHE A 334 -14.16 -11.51 -16.00
C PHE A 334 -12.84 -11.65 -16.77
N PRO A 335 -12.66 -12.69 -17.60
CA PRO A 335 -11.36 -13.02 -18.21
C PRO A 335 -10.81 -11.93 -19.13
N GLN A 336 -11.68 -11.13 -19.76
CA GLN A 336 -11.27 -10.03 -20.64
C GLN A 336 -10.98 -8.72 -19.89
N ARG A 337 -11.33 -8.62 -18.60
CA ARG A 337 -11.21 -7.39 -17.81
C ARG A 337 -10.15 -7.46 -16.74
N ILE A 338 -9.55 -8.62 -16.50
CA ILE A 338 -8.51 -8.81 -15.49
C ILE A 338 -7.25 -9.39 -16.14
N ARG A 339 -6.16 -8.62 -16.11
CA ARG A 339 -4.82 -9.08 -16.50
C ARG A 339 -4.00 -9.39 -15.26
N THR A 340 -3.35 -10.54 -15.25
CA THR A 340 -2.27 -10.82 -14.29
C THR A 340 -0.98 -10.18 -14.79
N GLN A 341 -0.34 -9.35 -13.95
CA GLN A 341 0.96 -8.74 -14.22
C GLN A 341 2.01 -9.34 -13.27
N SER A 342 2.90 -10.18 -13.78
CA SER A 342 4.00 -10.73 -12.98
C SER A 342 5.15 -9.73 -12.88
N TYR A 343 5.65 -9.52 -11.66
CA TYR A 343 6.82 -8.72 -11.37
C TYR A 343 8.09 -9.36 -11.95
N GLU A 344 8.23 -10.69 -11.84
CA GLU A 344 9.36 -11.44 -12.36
C GLU A 344 9.40 -11.43 -13.89
N ALA A 345 8.24 -11.58 -14.56
CA ALA A 345 8.16 -11.46 -16.02
C ALA A 345 8.54 -10.04 -16.47
N LEU A 346 8.04 -9.02 -15.76
CA LEU A 346 8.38 -7.62 -16.03
C LEU A 346 9.88 -7.34 -15.86
N LEU A 347 10.56 -8.01 -14.92
CA LEU A 347 12.01 -7.91 -14.77
C LEU A 347 12.77 -8.62 -15.89
N ALA A 348 12.27 -9.78 -16.33
CA ALA A 348 12.93 -10.60 -17.34
C ALA A 348 12.86 -9.97 -18.75
N ASP A 349 11.70 -9.42 -19.11
CA ASP A 349 11.49 -8.73 -20.40
C ASP A 349 10.59 -7.50 -20.22
N PRO A 350 11.17 -6.36 -19.78
CA PRO A 350 10.41 -5.15 -19.49
C PRO A 350 9.63 -4.62 -20.70
N GLU A 351 10.24 -4.62 -21.89
CA GLU A 351 9.61 -4.02 -23.06
C GLU A 351 8.40 -4.83 -23.52
N ALA A 352 8.53 -6.16 -23.61
CA ALA A 352 7.42 -7.02 -23.99
C ALA A 352 6.25 -6.92 -22.99
N GLU A 353 6.54 -6.97 -21.69
CA GLU A 353 5.52 -6.88 -20.65
C GLU A 353 4.83 -5.51 -20.60
N ILE A 354 5.57 -4.42 -20.78
CA ILE A 354 5.00 -3.07 -20.82
C ILE A 354 4.10 -2.90 -22.05
N ARG A 355 4.53 -3.38 -23.23
CA ARG A 355 3.69 -3.37 -24.44
C ARG A 355 2.40 -4.16 -24.24
N ALA A 356 2.48 -5.34 -23.65
CA ALA A 356 1.31 -6.19 -23.36
C ALA A 356 0.36 -5.56 -22.33
N LEU A 357 0.91 -4.90 -21.30
CA LEU A 357 0.14 -4.14 -20.32
C LEU A 357 -0.63 -2.99 -20.97
N LEU A 358 0.03 -2.17 -21.78
CA LEU A 358 -0.61 -1.05 -22.49
C LEU A 358 -1.70 -1.54 -23.45
N ALA A 359 -1.39 -2.58 -24.23
CA ALA A 359 -2.36 -3.18 -25.16
C ALA A 359 -3.61 -3.69 -24.44
N PHE A 360 -3.43 -4.38 -23.30
CA PHE A 360 -4.55 -4.84 -22.47
C PHE A 360 -5.40 -3.68 -21.94
N CYS A 361 -4.76 -2.58 -21.55
CA CYS A 361 -5.48 -1.38 -21.13
C CYS A 361 -6.13 -0.64 -22.31
N GLY A 362 -5.90 -1.02 -23.57
CA GLY A 362 -6.37 -0.28 -24.75
C GLY A 362 -5.61 1.04 -24.98
N LEU A 363 -4.34 1.09 -24.59
CA LEU A 363 -3.44 2.23 -24.78
C LEU A 363 -2.47 1.94 -25.92
N PRO A 364 -2.18 2.92 -26.82
CA PRO A 364 -1.10 2.79 -27.77
C PRO A 364 0.24 2.66 -27.03
N PHE A 365 1.24 2.06 -27.68
CA PHE A 365 2.57 2.06 -27.11
C PHE A 365 3.16 3.47 -27.08
N ASP A 366 3.67 3.88 -25.92
CA ASP A 366 4.44 5.10 -25.74
C ASP A 366 5.76 4.78 -25.06
N ARG A 367 6.87 5.32 -25.60
CA ARG A 367 8.22 5.08 -25.08
C ARG A 367 8.40 5.60 -23.66
N ALA A 368 7.66 6.65 -23.25
CA ALA A 368 7.72 7.19 -21.90
C ALA A 368 7.44 6.12 -20.82
N CYS A 369 6.65 5.09 -21.16
CA CYS A 369 6.37 3.96 -20.25
C CYS A 369 7.60 3.07 -19.98
N LEU A 370 8.57 3.00 -20.89
CA LEU A 370 9.85 2.33 -20.64
C LEU A 370 10.76 3.19 -19.75
N ASP A 371 10.67 4.50 -19.91
CA ASP A 371 11.44 5.51 -19.18
C ASP A 371 10.70 6.04 -17.94
N PHE A 372 9.81 5.22 -17.33
CA PHE A 372 8.90 5.61 -16.24
C PHE A 372 9.58 6.25 -15.01
N HIS A 373 10.86 5.94 -14.79
CA HIS A 373 11.65 6.44 -13.66
C HIS A 373 12.08 7.91 -13.86
N SER A 374 12.06 8.40 -15.10
CA SER A 374 12.35 9.80 -15.45
C SER A 374 11.15 10.72 -15.24
N ALA A 375 9.94 10.16 -15.01
CA ALA A 375 8.74 10.95 -14.78
C ALA A 375 8.77 11.63 -13.40
N ALA A 376 8.71 12.96 -13.39
CA ALA A 376 8.64 13.76 -12.18
C ALA A 376 7.25 13.67 -11.51
N ARG A 377 6.97 12.58 -10.79
CA ARG A 377 5.71 12.38 -10.04
C ARG A 377 5.95 12.06 -8.57
N ALA A 378 5.08 12.59 -7.71
CA ALA A 378 4.99 12.23 -6.30
C ALA A 378 4.42 10.81 -6.13
N VAL A 379 5.12 9.94 -5.40
CA VAL A 379 4.70 8.56 -5.12
C VAL A 379 4.55 8.40 -3.62
N ARG A 380 3.34 8.09 -3.16
CA ARG A 380 2.95 8.12 -1.73
C ARG A 380 2.82 6.71 -1.16
N THR A 381 3.90 5.91 -1.24
CA THR A 381 3.87 4.50 -0.80
C THR A 381 5.20 4.11 -0.17
N ALA A 382 5.22 3.05 0.63
CA ALA A 382 6.46 2.45 1.14
C ALA A 382 7.41 1.93 0.03
N SER A 383 6.98 1.93 -1.23
CA SER A 383 7.80 1.61 -2.42
C SER A 383 8.28 2.83 -3.19
N ALA A 384 8.00 4.06 -2.76
CA ALA A 384 8.26 5.28 -3.52
C ALA A 384 9.72 5.43 -3.99
N ALA A 385 10.69 5.18 -3.11
CA ALA A 385 12.11 5.26 -3.47
C ALA A 385 12.54 4.22 -4.52
N GLN A 386 11.88 3.05 -4.58
CA GLN A 386 12.20 2.00 -5.55
C GLN A 386 11.76 2.36 -6.96
N VAL A 387 10.61 3.01 -7.12
CA VAL A 387 10.03 3.30 -8.44
C VAL A 387 10.62 4.56 -9.10
N ARG A 388 11.43 5.32 -8.36
CA ARG A 388 12.23 6.44 -8.87
C ARG A 388 13.61 6.01 -9.40
N GLN A 389 13.89 4.71 -9.39
CA GLN A 389 15.09 4.12 -9.99
C GLN A 389 14.68 3.28 -11.20
N PRO A 390 15.61 3.01 -12.14
CA PRO A 390 15.41 1.98 -13.15
C PRO A 390 15.00 0.64 -12.52
N LEU A 391 14.39 -0.25 -13.30
CA LEU A 391 14.10 -1.62 -12.88
C LEU A 391 15.36 -2.30 -12.34
N ARG A 392 15.24 -2.92 -11.17
CA ARG A 392 16.34 -3.64 -10.49
C ARG A 392 15.91 -5.06 -10.17
N GLY A 393 16.78 -6.02 -10.49
CA GLY A 393 16.58 -7.44 -10.18
C GLY A 393 16.95 -7.84 -8.75
N ASP A 394 17.66 -6.98 -7.99
CA ASP A 394 18.21 -7.30 -6.67
C ASP A 394 17.25 -6.96 -5.51
N THR A 395 15.93 -6.95 -5.77
CA THR A 395 14.91 -6.59 -4.78
C THR A 395 14.44 -7.76 -3.92
N ALA A 396 14.77 -9.00 -4.31
CA ALA A 396 14.50 -10.19 -3.51
C ALA A 396 15.40 -10.22 -2.26
N ARG A 397 14.86 -10.75 -1.16
CA ARG A 397 15.55 -10.81 0.14
C ARG A 397 15.47 -12.20 0.79
N GLY A 398 14.54 -13.06 0.39
CA GLY A 398 14.29 -14.35 1.02
C GLY A 398 15.54 -15.23 1.09
N ASP A 399 16.31 -15.29 0.00
CA ASP A 399 17.52 -16.11 -0.07
C ASP A 399 18.58 -15.71 0.96
N ARG A 400 18.66 -14.43 1.33
CA ARG A 400 19.63 -13.93 2.32
C ARG A 400 19.39 -14.48 3.72
N TYR A 401 18.14 -14.86 4.02
CA TYR A 401 17.76 -15.45 5.29
C TYR A 401 17.82 -16.98 5.29
N GLY A 402 17.94 -17.62 4.11
CA GLY A 402 18.13 -19.06 3.99
C GLY A 402 17.07 -19.88 4.74
N HIS A 403 17.53 -20.78 5.62
CA HIS A 403 16.69 -21.68 6.42
C HIS A 403 15.86 -20.95 7.50
N LEU A 404 16.21 -19.72 7.87
CA LEU A 404 15.42 -18.95 8.84
C LEU A 404 13.98 -18.71 8.35
N LEU A 405 13.75 -18.75 7.04
CA LEU A 405 12.41 -18.60 6.45
C LEU A 405 11.66 -19.93 6.25
N ASP A 406 12.19 -21.06 6.68
CA ASP A 406 11.50 -22.36 6.56
C ASP A 406 10.11 -22.37 7.25
N PRO A 407 9.92 -21.76 8.44
CA PRO A 407 8.59 -21.64 9.04
C PRO A 407 7.59 -20.90 8.15
N LEU A 408 8.02 -19.83 7.48
CA LEU A 408 7.17 -19.06 6.56
C LEU A 408 6.87 -19.84 5.29
N ARG A 409 7.87 -20.53 4.71
CA ARG A 409 7.66 -21.43 3.56
C ARG A 409 6.62 -22.49 3.88
N GLU A 410 6.71 -23.08 5.07
CA GLU A 410 5.78 -24.12 5.49
C GLU A 410 4.36 -23.56 5.73
N ALA A 411 4.22 -22.38 6.35
CA ALA A 411 2.92 -21.72 6.49
C ALA A 411 2.24 -21.48 5.12
N LEU A 412 3.00 -20.99 4.13
CA LEU A 412 2.51 -20.78 2.77
C LEU A 412 2.07 -22.09 2.10
N ARG A 413 2.85 -23.17 2.23
CA ARG A 413 2.48 -24.50 1.70
C ARG A 413 1.20 -25.02 2.34
N ARG A 414 1.10 -24.97 3.68
CA ARG A 414 -0.09 -25.40 4.42
C ARG A 414 -1.33 -24.64 3.98
N ALA A 415 -1.24 -23.32 3.80
CA ALA A 415 -2.37 -22.51 3.36
C ALA A 415 -2.82 -22.88 1.94
N GLN A 416 -1.89 -23.14 1.01
CA GLN A 416 -2.21 -23.58 -0.35
C GLN A 416 -2.85 -24.98 -0.41
N ALA A 417 -2.54 -25.85 0.55
CA ALA A 417 -3.08 -27.20 0.64
C ALA A 417 -4.54 -27.26 1.15
N ARG A 418 -5.12 -26.15 1.65
CA ARG A 418 -6.50 -26.06 2.18
C ARG A 418 -7.59 -26.15 1.10
N ARG A 419 -7.36 -26.92 0.02
CA ARG A 419 -8.28 -27.06 -1.12
C ARG A 419 -9.59 -27.73 -0.73
#